data_AF-G4D4U8-F1
#
_entry.id   AF-G4D4U8-F1
#
_cell.length_a   1.000
_cell.length_b   1.000
_cell.length_c   1.000
_cell.angle_alpha   90.00
_cell.angle_beta   90.00
_cell.angle_gamma   90.00
#
_symmetry.space_group_name_H-M   'P 1'
#
loop_
_entity.id
_entity.type
_entity.pdbx_description
1 polymer ?
#
loop_
_entity_poly.entity_id
_entity_poly.type
_entity_poly.pdbx_seq_one_letter_code
_entity_poly.pdbx_strand_id
1 'polypeptide(L)'
;MDHNTFLNSASAIVDQLKKVEGSDLTDFKNLKNFGVKVEEAMFKSTNGINTHKGLIFLILFVYREWLLNTDYSEISKSIKEFSKELTCDYTNPQNSAKLHTFGINDIRTFPLTGYETVFNFIDLIKENYWDEDKKTLYLIANIDDTTTIKRSDIKTLKFLQNRALEILNNYDERLADELDKFYVKNNISSGGIADVLTTANLILNLYGGKNAKIMD
;
A
#
# COMPACT_ATOMS: atom_id res chain seq x y z
N MET A 1 -10.13 -11.54 -9.72
CA MET A 1 -8.83 -11.87 -10.35
C MET A 1 -8.52 -13.30 -9.94
N ASP A 2 -8.16 -14.16 -10.89
CA ASP A 2 -7.70 -15.51 -10.57
C ASP A 2 -6.21 -15.51 -10.18
N HIS A 3 -5.77 -16.63 -9.61
CA HIS A 3 -4.41 -16.80 -9.12
C HIS A 3 -3.35 -16.67 -10.22
N ASN A 4 -3.62 -17.17 -11.43
CA ASN A 4 -2.67 -17.10 -12.54
C ASN A 4 -2.45 -15.66 -13.02
N THR A 5 -3.52 -14.88 -13.11
CA THR A 5 -3.47 -13.46 -13.44
C THR A 5 -2.65 -12.68 -12.41
N PHE A 6 -2.81 -13.01 -11.12
CA PHE A 6 -2.01 -12.43 -10.05
C PHE A 6 -0.51 -12.72 -10.25
N LEU A 7 -0.14 -14.00 -10.41
CA LEU A 7 1.27 -14.42 -10.58
C LEU A 7 1.93 -13.83 -11.83
N ASN A 8 1.23 -13.84 -12.96
CA ASN A 8 1.73 -13.25 -14.21
C ASN A 8 2.05 -11.76 -14.03
N SER A 9 1.16 -11.05 -13.34
CA SER A 9 1.36 -9.63 -13.08
C SER A 9 2.53 -9.35 -12.13
N ALA A 10 2.69 -10.16 -11.09
CA ALA A 10 3.83 -10.05 -10.17
C ALA A 10 5.16 -10.28 -10.89
N SER A 11 5.23 -11.30 -11.75
CA SER A 11 6.43 -11.56 -12.58
C SER A 11 6.74 -10.39 -13.51
N ALA A 12 5.73 -9.86 -14.21
CA ALA A 12 5.91 -8.74 -15.13
C ALA A 12 6.40 -7.47 -14.42
N ILE A 13 5.89 -7.20 -13.22
CA ILE A 13 6.34 -6.08 -12.39
C ILE A 13 7.81 -6.27 -12.02
N VAL A 14 8.19 -7.43 -11.48
CA VAL A 14 9.57 -7.73 -11.07
C VAL A 14 10.53 -7.61 -12.27
N ASP A 15 10.17 -8.16 -13.42
CA ASP A 15 11.01 -8.10 -14.61
C ASP A 15 11.17 -6.69 -15.16
N GLN A 16 10.17 -5.83 -14.98
CA GLN A 16 10.27 -4.42 -15.35
C GLN A 16 11.08 -3.60 -14.33
N LEU A 17 10.94 -3.90 -13.03
CA LEU A 17 11.75 -3.27 -11.97
C LEU A 17 13.25 -3.51 -12.18
N LYS A 18 13.65 -4.71 -12.61
CA LYS A 18 15.06 -5.04 -12.94
C LYS A 18 15.68 -4.20 -14.05
N LYS A 19 14.87 -3.50 -14.86
CA LYS A 19 15.32 -2.64 -15.96
C LYS A 19 15.51 -1.18 -15.54
N VAL A 20 15.40 -0.88 -14.24
CA VAL A 20 15.64 0.46 -13.71
C VAL A 20 17.06 0.92 -14.04
N GLU A 21 17.18 2.15 -14.50
CA GLU A 21 18.46 2.82 -14.71
C GLU A 21 18.69 3.88 -13.64
N GLY A 22 19.95 4.24 -13.37
CA GLY A 22 20.25 5.27 -12.36
C GLY A 22 19.55 6.62 -12.66
N SER A 23 19.37 6.94 -13.95
CA SER A 23 18.61 8.12 -14.40
C SER A 23 17.13 8.08 -14.04
N ASP A 24 16.54 6.89 -13.87
CA ASP A 24 15.14 6.75 -13.45
C ASP A 24 14.94 7.17 -11.98
N LEU A 25 16.01 7.21 -11.17
CA LEU A 25 15.94 7.47 -9.73
C LEU A 25 16.25 8.93 -9.34
N THR A 26 16.71 9.75 -10.28
CA THR A 26 17.32 11.07 -10.01
C THR A 26 16.33 12.08 -9.47
N ASP A 27 15.14 12.12 -10.06
CA ASP A 27 14.09 13.08 -9.74
C ASP A 27 12.71 12.42 -9.82
N PHE A 28 11.73 13.10 -9.25
CA PHE A 28 10.37 12.60 -9.13
C PHE A 28 9.74 12.27 -10.49
N LYS A 29 10.02 13.10 -11.51
CA LYS A 29 9.48 12.93 -12.85
C LYS A 29 10.02 11.67 -13.52
N ASN A 30 11.31 11.38 -13.39
CA ASN A 30 11.90 10.17 -13.96
C ASN A 30 11.39 8.92 -13.24
N LEU A 31 11.28 8.93 -11.90
CA LEU A 31 10.71 7.80 -11.16
C LEU A 31 9.25 7.55 -11.56
N LYS A 32 8.47 8.62 -11.73
CA LYS A 32 7.09 8.54 -12.21
C LYS A 32 7.01 7.92 -13.60
N ASN A 33 7.86 8.36 -14.54
CA ASN A 33 7.90 7.79 -15.89
C ASN A 33 8.30 6.31 -15.88
N PHE A 34 9.25 5.93 -15.04
CA PHE A 34 9.61 4.53 -14.83
C PHE A 34 8.43 3.73 -14.27
N GLY A 35 7.74 4.27 -13.26
CA GLY A 35 6.54 3.65 -12.70
C GLY A 35 5.43 3.42 -13.73
N VAL A 36 5.23 4.35 -14.66
CA VAL A 36 4.29 4.16 -15.79
C VAL A 36 4.70 2.94 -16.63
N LYS A 37 5.99 2.74 -16.93
CA LYS A 37 6.45 1.55 -17.67
C LYS A 37 6.18 0.25 -16.89
N VAL A 38 6.33 0.28 -15.56
CA VAL A 38 6.00 -0.86 -14.67
C VAL A 38 4.50 -1.15 -14.70
N GLU A 39 3.65 -0.12 -14.61
CA GLU A 39 2.20 -0.26 -14.75
C GLU A 39 1.81 -0.84 -16.13
N GLU A 40 2.39 -0.35 -17.22
CA GLU A 40 2.14 -0.84 -18.58
C GLU A 40 2.50 -2.31 -18.74
N ALA A 41 3.63 -2.74 -18.18
CA ALA A 41 4.04 -4.14 -18.19
C ALA A 41 3.04 -5.03 -17.42
N MET A 42 2.60 -4.58 -16.24
CA MET A 42 1.54 -5.24 -15.47
C MET A 42 0.26 -5.35 -16.31
N PHE A 43 -0.27 -4.24 -16.84
CA PHE A 43 -1.51 -4.24 -17.63
C PHE A 43 -1.42 -5.14 -18.87
N LYS A 44 -0.28 -5.14 -19.56
CA LYS A 44 -0.06 -6.00 -20.73
C LYS A 44 -0.11 -7.49 -20.34
N SER A 45 0.46 -7.86 -19.20
CA SER A 45 0.48 -9.26 -18.71
C SER A 45 -0.88 -9.77 -18.21
N THR A 46 -1.83 -8.86 -17.97
CA THR A 46 -3.14 -9.15 -17.36
C THR A 46 -4.32 -8.82 -18.28
N ASN A 47 -4.06 -8.59 -19.57
CA ASN A 47 -5.10 -8.18 -20.54
C ASN A 47 -5.89 -6.94 -20.08
N GLY A 48 -5.20 -5.96 -19.49
CA GLY A 48 -5.79 -4.69 -19.05
C GLY A 48 -6.41 -4.71 -17.65
N ILE A 49 -6.29 -5.82 -16.90
CA ILE A 49 -6.78 -5.86 -15.52
C ILE A 49 -5.80 -5.13 -14.60
N ASN A 50 -6.33 -4.17 -13.83
CA ASN A 50 -5.58 -3.51 -12.77
C ASN A 50 -5.43 -4.44 -11.57
N THR A 51 -4.25 -5.06 -11.41
CA THR A 51 -3.98 -6.03 -10.34
C THR A 51 -3.19 -5.43 -9.18
N HIS A 52 -2.24 -4.53 -9.47
CA HIS A 52 -1.25 -4.02 -8.51
C HIS A 52 -0.90 -2.54 -8.70
N LYS A 53 -1.74 -1.73 -9.35
CA LYS A 53 -1.40 -0.32 -9.62
C LYS A 53 -1.08 0.48 -8.34
N GLY A 54 -1.86 0.28 -7.28
CA GLY A 54 -1.61 0.94 -5.99
C GLY A 54 -0.30 0.45 -5.36
N LEU A 55 -0.09 -0.87 -5.33
CA LEU A 55 1.17 -1.46 -4.89
C LEU A 55 2.38 -0.90 -5.63
N ILE A 56 2.36 -0.87 -6.98
CA ILE A 56 3.46 -0.32 -7.80
C ILE A 56 3.77 1.11 -7.37
N PHE A 57 2.76 1.95 -7.21
CA PHE A 57 2.94 3.33 -6.76
C PHE A 57 3.64 3.40 -5.41
N LEU A 58 3.26 2.56 -4.45
CA LEU A 58 3.88 2.57 -3.12
C LEU A 58 5.33 2.04 -3.14
N ILE A 59 5.54 0.86 -3.72
CA ILE A 59 6.84 0.18 -3.65
C ILE A 59 7.94 0.91 -4.41
N LEU A 60 7.63 1.73 -5.41
CA LEU A 60 8.64 2.48 -6.17
C LEU A 60 9.45 3.45 -5.31
N PHE A 61 8.82 4.09 -4.32
CA PHE A 61 9.54 4.97 -3.40
C PHE A 61 10.50 4.17 -2.51
N VAL A 62 10.04 3.05 -1.95
CA VAL A 62 10.87 2.16 -1.14
C VAL A 62 12.01 1.55 -1.97
N TYR A 63 11.71 1.12 -3.19
CA TYR A 63 12.68 0.54 -4.12
C TYR A 63 13.76 1.54 -4.50
N ARG A 64 13.41 2.81 -4.74
CA ARG A 64 14.37 3.89 -4.94
C ARG A 64 15.32 4.02 -3.75
N GLU A 65 14.81 4.13 -2.52
CA GLU A 65 15.65 4.28 -1.33
C GLU A 65 16.58 3.07 -1.13
N TRP A 66 16.10 1.88 -1.45
CA TRP A 66 16.91 0.66 -1.39
C TRP A 66 18.07 0.69 -2.39
N LEU A 67 17.81 1.07 -3.64
CA LEU A 67 18.85 1.20 -4.67
C LEU A 67 19.87 2.30 -4.37
N LEU A 68 19.44 3.37 -3.69
CA LEU A 68 20.31 4.45 -3.22
C LEU A 68 21.10 4.08 -1.96
N ASN A 69 20.87 2.89 -1.39
CA ASN A 69 21.44 2.44 -0.11
C ASN A 69 21.15 3.43 1.04
N THR A 70 19.96 4.04 1.05
CA THR A 70 19.53 4.93 2.12
C THR A 70 19.39 4.15 3.44
N ASP A 71 19.97 4.65 4.52
CA ASP A 71 19.84 4.04 5.85
C ASP A 71 18.38 4.00 6.33
N TYR A 72 17.99 2.91 7.02
CA TYR A 72 16.61 2.69 7.48
C TYR A 72 16.03 3.88 8.25
N SER A 73 16.83 4.54 9.08
CA SER A 73 16.41 5.72 9.86
C SER A 73 16.12 6.95 9.01
N GLU A 74 16.67 7.05 7.80
CA GLU A 74 16.50 8.20 6.91
C GLU A 74 15.48 7.96 5.79
N ILE A 75 15.04 6.72 5.53
CA ILE A 75 14.08 6.38 4.46
C ILE A 75 12.85 7.27 4.51
N SER A 76 12.20 7.36 5.68
CA SER A 76 10.96 8.14 5.84
C SER A 76 11.14 9.60 5.42
N LYS A 77 12.22 10.23 5.90
CA LYS A 77 12.55 11.62 5.60
C LYS A 77 12.92 11.80 4.13
N SER A 78 13.70 10.88 3.55
CA SER A 78 14.10 10.90 2.14
C SER A 78 12.89 10.82 1.21
N ILE A 79 11.97 9.87 1.45
CA ILE A 79 10.74 9.71 0.68
C ILE A 79 9.85 10.96 0.80
N LYS A 80 9.72 11.51 2.01
CA LYS A 80 8.92 12.73 2.24
C LYS A 80 9.45 13.91 1.44
N GLU A 81 10.76 14.10 1.40
CA GLU A 81 11.39 15.17 0.62
C GLU A 81 11.21 14.94 -0.88
N PHE A 82 11.50 13.72 -1.35
CA PHE A 82 11.44 13.36 -2.77
C PHE A 82 10.02 13.46 -3.36
N SER A 83 9.00 13.23 -2.53
CA SER A 83 7.61 13.16 -2.98
C SER A 83 6.84 14.49 -2.94
N LYS A 84 7.47 15.61 -2.53
CA LYS A 84 6.81 16.92 -2.42
C LYS A 84 6.05 17.35 -3.67
N GLU A 85 6.54 16.99 -4.86
CA GLU A 85 5.88 17.28 -6.13
C GLU A 85 4.49 16.64 -6.26
N LEU A 86 4.17 15.58 -5.51
CA LEU A 86 2.82 14.99 -5.48
C LEU A 86 1.76 15.95 -4.96
N THR A 87 2.13 17.00 -4.20
CA THR A 87 1.16 17.99 -3.72
C THR A 87 0.44 18.69 -4.87
N CYS A 88 1.08 18.81 -6.03
CA CYS A 88 0.49 19.35 -7.25
C CYS A 88 -0.72 18.54 -7.73
N ASP A 89 -0.80 17.23 -7.46
CA ASP A 89 -1.94 16.39 -7.85
C ASP A 89 -3.24 16.81 -7.14
N TYR A 90 -3.18 17.54 -6.03
CA TYR A 90 -4.36 18.07 -5.33
C TYR A 90 -4.85 19.42 -5.87
N THR A 91 -4.04 20.09 -6.68
CA THR A 91 -4.41 21.39 -7.27
C THR A 91 -5.33 21.25 -8.49
N ASN A 92 -5.46 20.04 -9.04
CA ASN A 92 -6.29 19.77 -10.22
C ASN A 92 -7.57 19.02 -9.78
N PRO A 93 -8.79 19.52 -10.11
CA PRO A 93 -10.05 19.08 -9.50
C PRO A 93 -10.57 17.74 -10.07
N GLN A 94 -9.76 16.69 -9.99
CA GLN A 94 -10.22 15.30 -10.14
C GLN A 94 -10.48 14.68 -8.75
N ASN A 95 -11.06 13.48 -8.73
CA ASN A 95 -11.64 12.83 -7.54
C ASN A 95 -10.77 12.83 -6.24
N SER A 96 -9.43 12.92 -6.35
CA SER A 96 -8.51 13.06 -5.21
C SER A 96 -8.77 14.33 -4.39
N ALA A 97 -8.93 15.48 -5.05
CA ALA A 97 -9.20 16.76 -4.38
C ALA A 97 -10.53 16.72 -3.60
N LYS A 98 -11.54 16.02 -4.13
CA LYS A 98 -12.84 15.87 -3.44
C LYS A 98 -12.75 15.00 -2.18
N LEU A 99 -12.02 13.89 -2.20
CA LEU A 99 -11.86 13.04 -1.02
C LEU A 99 -11.17 13.78 0.14
N HIS A 100 -10.16 14.59 -0.18
CA HIS A 100 -9.48 15.44 0.81
C HIS A 100 -10.42 16.43 1.51
N THR A 101 -11.43 16.96 0.81
CA THR A 101 -12.46 17.82 1.47
C THR A 101 -13.29 17.09 2.51
N PHE A 102 -13.36 15.76 2.45
CA PHE A 102 -14.01 14.92 3.45
C PHE A 102 -13.04 14.40 4.53
N GLY A 103 -11.79 14.89 4.55
CA GLY A 103 -10.76 14.46 5.48
C GLY A 103 -10.25 13.03 5.24
N ILE A 104 -10.46 12.50 4.02
CA ILE A 104 -10.01 11.17 3.62
C ILE A 104 -8.59 11.25 3.06
N ASN A 105 -7.68 10.48 3.64
CA ASN A 105 -6.33 10.31 3.12
C ASN A 105 -6.32 9.34 1.94
N ASP A 106 -5.65 9.70 0.85
CA ASP A 106 -5.52 8.81 -0.32
C ASP A 106 -4.10 8.19 -0.39
N ILE A 107 -3.86 7.39 -1.43
CA ILE A 107 -2.58 6.68 -1.61
C ILE A 107 -1.36 7.62 -1.66
N ARG A 108 -1.52 8.89 -2.03
CA ARG A 108 -0.42 9.88 -2.07
C ARG A 108 -0.06 10.37 -0.68
N THR A 109 -0.96 10.26 0.30
CA THR A 109 -0.65 10.64 1.68
C THR A 109 0.54 9.84 2.21
N PHE A 110 0.68 8.55 1.84
CA PHE A 110 1.81 7.72 2.28
C PHE A 110 3.18 8.34 1.94
N PRO A 111 3.56 8.56 0.66
CA PRO A 111 4.84 9.21 0.36
C PRO A 111 4.93 10.63 0.94
N LEU A 112 3.85 11.42 0.90
CA LEU A 112 3.85 12.80 1.38
C LEU A 112 4.07 12.94 2.90
N THR A 113 3.75 11.92 3.69
CA THR A 113 4.07 11.86 5.12
C THR A 113 5.38 11.13 5.39
N GLY A 114 6.06 10.60 4.38
CA GLY A 114 7.25 9.76 4.57
C GLY A 114 6.92 8.36 5.07
N TYR A 115 5.75 7.83 4.72
CA TYR A 115 5.29 6.50 5.10
C TYR A 115 5.09 6.33 6.60
N GLU A 116 4.82 7.42 7.33
CA GLU A 116 4.66 7.44 8.79
C GLU A 116 3.73 6.32 9.29
N THR A 117 2.53 6.18 8.70
CA THR A 117 1.58 5.12 9.05
C THR A 117 2.14 3.71 8.83
N VAL A 118 2.96 3.51 7.78
CA VAL A 118 3.57 2.21 7.47
C VAL A 118 4.68 1.90 8.45
N PHE A 119 5.53 2.86 8.80
CA PHE A 119 6.59 2.67 9.79
C PHE A 119 6.03 2.43 11.20
N ASN A 120 5.01 3.20 11.61
CA ASN A 120 4.32 2.97 12.88
C ASN A 120 3.70 1.56 12.93
N PHE A 121 3.12 1.10 11.81
CA PHE A 121 2.61 -0.26 11.71
C PHE A 121 3.74 -1.31 11.81
N ILE A 122 4.87 -1.09 11.14
CA ILE A 122 6.05 -1.96 11.22
C ILE A 122 6.57 -2.09 12.66
N ASP A 123 6.61 -0.99 13.40
CA ASP A 123 7.07 -1.02 14.79
C ASP A 123 6.10 -1.80 15.68
N LEU A 124 4.79 -1.60 15.51
CA LEU A 124 3.77 -2.37 16.23
C LEU A 124 3.83 -3.87 15.96
N ILE A 125 4.01 -4.31 14.71
CA ILE A 125 4.09 -5.74 14.39
C ILE A 125 5.37 -6.39 14.96
N LYS A 126 6.47 -5.64 15.03
CA LYS A 126 7.71 -6.12 15.68
C LYS A 126 7.55 -6.28 17.19
N GLU A 127 6.79 -5.39 17.82
CA GLU A 127 6.54 -5.43 19.27
C GLU A 127 5.55 -6.52 19.66
N ASN A 128 4.51 -6.75 18.86
CA ASN A 128 3.36 -7.55 19.26
C ASN A 128 3.29 -8.95 18.62
N TYR A 129 4.14 -9.27 17.63
CA TYR A 129 4.15 -10.55 16.91
C TYR A 129 2.76 -11.00 16.43
N TRP A 130 2.00 -10.06 15.85
CA TRP A 130 0.66 -10.33 15.33
C TRP A 130 0.68 -11.33 14.16
N ASP A 131 -0.36 -12.16 14.09
CA ASP A 131 -0.72 -12.95 12.91
C ASP A 131 -1.26 -12.05 11.77
N GLU A 132 -1.45 -12.63 10.59
CA GLU A 132 -1.93 -11.89 9.40
C GLU A 132 -3.33 -11.30 9.57
N ASP A 133 -4.19 -11.94 10.35
CA ASP A 133 -5.55 -11.46 10.61
C ASP A 133 -5.51 -10.16 11.42
N LYS A 134 -4.76 -10.14 12.53
CA LYS A 134 -4.60 -8.94 13.36
C LYS A 134 -3.89 -7.81 12.61
N LYS A 135 -2.89 -8.13 11.80
CA LYS A 135 -2.25 -7.15 10.89
C LYS A 135 -3.28 -6.51 9.96
N THR A 136 -4.11 -7.33 9.32
CA THR A 136 -5.13 -6.87 8.39
C THR A 136 -6.21 -6.06 9.09
N LEU A 137 -6.71 -6.52 10.24
CA LEU A 137 -7.69 -5.81 11.06
C LEU A 137 -7.16 -4.44 11.53
N TYR A 138 -5.92 -4.38 12.00
CA TYR A 138 -5.29 -3.13 12.39
C TYR A 138 -5.23 -2.14 11.22
N LEU A 139 -4.82 -2.59 10.04
CA LEU A 139 -4.75 -1.73 8.86
C LEU A 139 -6.17 -1.29 8.42
N ILE A 140 -7.15 -2.19 8.40
CA ILE A 140 -8.56 -1.83 8.12
C ILE A 140 -9.05 -0.77 9.10
N ALA A 141 -8.72 -0.87 10.38
CA ALA A 141 -9.14 0.07 11.41
C ALA A 141 -8.54 1.47 11.27
N ASN A 142 -7.33 1.58 10.69
CA ASN A 142 -6.54 2.81 10.75
C ASN A 142 -6.27 3.48 9.39
N ILE A 143 -6.57 2.82 8.27
CA ILE A 143 -6.27 3.34 6.93
C ILE A 143 -7.57 3.67 6.19
N ASP A 144 -7.58 4.82 5.53
CA ASP A 144 -8.65 5.21 4.62
C ASP A 144 -8.49 4.52 3.26
N ASP A 145 -9.03 3.30 3.12
CA ASP A 145 -8.94 2.56 1.86
C ASP A 145 -9.88 3.14 0.78
N THR A 146 -9.30 3.87 -0.17
CA THR A 146 -10.05 4.40 -1.32
C THR A 146 -10.60 3.32 -2.26
N THR A 147 -10.10 2.08 -2.21
CA THR A 147 -10.67 0.94 -2.95
C THR A 147 -12.02 0.55 -2.39
N THR A 148 -12.13 0.51 -1.06
CA THR A 148 -13.40 0.33 -0.34
C THR A 148 -14.38 1.44 -0.73
N ILE A 149 -13.96 2.70 -0.67
CA ILE A 149 -14.82 3.85 -1.05
C ILE A 149 -15.31 3.72 -2.51
N LYS A 150 -14.44 3.35 -3.45
CA LYS A 150 -14.81 3.20 -4.87
C LYS A 150 -15.82 2.08 -5.12
N ARG A 151 -15.83 1.03 -4.29
CA ARG A 151 -16.76 -0.10 -4.38
C ARG A 151 -18.01 0.06 -3.53
N SER A 152 -18.01 1.04 -2.62
CA SER A 152 -19.10 1.30 -1.68
C SER A 152 -19.25 2.81 -1.44
N ASP A 153 -18.98 3.29 -0.21
CA ASP A 153 -19.02 4.69 0.18
C ASP A 153 -18.19 4.96 1.45
N ILE A 154 -18.11 6.23 1.85
CA ILE A 154 -17.39 6.66 3.06
C ILE A 154 -18.03 6.08 4.34
N LYS A 155 -19.35 5.90 4.37
CA LYS A 155 -20.05 5.35 5.55
C LYS A 155 -19.64 3.90 5.78
N THR A 156 -19.52 3.14 4.71
CA THR A 156 -19.08 1.75 4.70
C THR A 156 -17.62 1.67 5.15
N LEU A 157 -16.73 2.53 4.66
CA LEU A 157 -15.35 2.61 5.17
C LEU A 157 -15.32 2.82 6.70
N LYS A 158 -16.08 3.79 7.22
CA LYS A 158 -16.12 4.06 8.67
C LYS A 158 -16.74 2.91 9.48
N PHE A 159 -17.77 2.24 8.95
CA PHE A 159 -18.31 1.02 9.55
C PHE A 159 -17.26 -0.08 9.64
N LEU A 160 -16.52 -0.35 8.56
CA LEU A 160 -15.48 -1.37 8.52
C LEU A 160 -14.32 -1.05 9.46
N GLN A 161 -13.89 0.22 9.52
CA GLN A 161 -12.87 0.70 10.46
C GLN A 161 -13.28 0.41 11.92
N ASN A 162 -14.50 0.79 12.30
CA ASN A 162 -15.01 0.56 13.66
C ASN A 162 -15.14 -0.94 13.98
N ARG A 163 -15.65 -1.74 13.03
CA ARG A 163 -15.81 -3.18 13.22
C ARG A 163 -14.47 -3.88 13.36
N ALA A 164 -13.48 -3.52 12.55
CA ALA A 164 -12.14 -4.07 12.66
C ALA A 164 -11.47 -3.71 13.98
N LEU A 165 -11.66 -2.48 14.48
CA LEU A 165 -11.16 -2.06 15.79
C LEU A 165 -11.81 -2.83 16.94
N GLU A 166 -13.13 -3.04 16.89
CA GLU A 166 -13.87 -3.85 17.86
C GLU A 166 -13.31 -5.27 17.94
N ILE A 167 -13.12 -5.92 16.77
CA ILE A 167 -12.55 -7.26 16.67
C ILE A 167 -11.11 -7.25 17.19
N LEU A 168 -10.28 -6.28 16.80
CA LEU A 168 -8.88 -6.25 17.22
C LEU A 168 -8.72 -6.12 18.74
N ASN A 169 -9.54 -5.29 19.40
CA ASN A 169 -9.47 -5.06 20.85
C ASN A 169 -9.83 -6.31 21.67
N ASN A 170 -10.77 -7.12 21.17
CA ASN A 170 -11.18 -8.38 21.79
C ASN A 170 -11.29 -9.44 20.69
N TYR A 171 -10.14 -9.97 20.25
CA TYR A 171 -10.09 -10.88 19.10
C TYR A 171 -11.10 -12.02 19.24
N ASP A 172 -12.09 -12.01 18.35
CA ASP A 172 -13.13 -13.04 18.21
C ASP A 172 -13.20 -13.44 16.73
N GLU A 173 -12.72 -14.66 16.46
CA GLU A 173 -12.68 -15.26 15.13
C GLU A 173 -14.06 -15.28 14.45
N ARG A 174 -15.15 -15.42 15.22
CA ARG A 174 -16.51 -15.42 14.66
C ARG A 174 -16.89 -14.05 14.12
N LEU A 175 -16.47 -12.98 14.81
CA LEU A 175 -16.71 -11.60 14.34
C LEU A 175 -15.84 -11.28 13.12
N ALA A 176 -14.62 -11.83 13.05
CA ALA A 176 -13.78 -11.76 11.86
C ALA A 176 -14.42 -12.47 10.66
N ASP A 177 -14.96 -13.68 10.86
CA ASP A 177 -15.72 -14.43 9.85
C ASP A 177 -16.98 -13.68 9.38
N GLU A 178 -17.69 -13.03 10.30
CA GLU A 178 -18.84 -12.19 9.97
C GLU A 178 -18.44 -10.99 9.12
N LEU A 179 -17.30 -10.36 9.45
CA LEU A 179 -16.75 -9.26 8.68
C LEU A 179 -16.38 -9.74 7.26
N ASP A 180 -15.70 -10.88 7.13
CA ASP A 180 -15.37 -11.46 5.82
C ASP A 180 -16.63 -11.76 4.98
N LYS A 181 -17.64 -12.39 5.58
CA LYS A 181 -18.94 -12.61 4.92
C LYS A 181 -19.59 -11.29 4.49
N PHE A 182 -19.43 -10.22 5.26
CA PHE A 182 -19.91 -8.89 4.88
C PHE A 182 -19.16 -8.35 3.65
N TYR A 183 -17.84 -8.53 3.57
CA TYR A 183 -17.05 -8.15 2.38
C TYR A 183 -17.56 -8.87 1.13
N VAL A 184 -17.69 -10.20 1.20
CA VAL A 184 -18.15 -11.03 0.07
C VAL A 184 -19.56 -10.65 -0.35
N LYS A 185 -20.50 -10.57 0.60
CA LYS A 185 -21.91 -10.27 0.32
C LYS A 185 -22.11 -8.90 -0.34
N ASN A 186 -21.31 -7.91 0.04
CA ASN A 186 -21.44 -6.53 -0.46
C ASN A 186 -20.46 -6.20 -1.60
N ASN A 187 -19.70 -7.19 -2.09
CA ASN A 187 -18.69 -6.99 -3.15
C ASN A 187 -17.68 -5.87 -2.80
N ILE A 188 -17.31 -5.79 -1.52
CA ILE A 188 -16.32 -4.84 -1.03
C ILE A 188 -14.92 -5.44 -1.21
N SER A 189 -13.91 -4.60 -1.37
CA SER A 189 -12.53 -5.07 -1.35
C SER A 189 -11.61 -4.01 -0.76
N SER A 190 -10.70 -4.49 0.08
CA SER A 190 -9.67 -3.68 0.73
C SER A 190 -8.33 -3.76 0.00
N GLY A 191 -8.32 -3.41 -1.28
CA GLY A 191 -7.09 -3.46 -2.10
C GLY A 191 -5.99 -2.53 -1.59
N GLY A 192 -6.35 -1.34 -1.08
CA GLY A 192 -5.37 -0.41 -0.54
C GLY A 192 -4.72 -0.93 0.75
N ILE A 193 -5.47 -1.70 1.55
CA ILE A 193 -4.92 -2.37 2.73
C ILE A 193 -3.89 -3.42 2.34
N ALA A 194 -4.19 -4.25 1.33
CA ALA A 194 -3.25 -5.26 0.83
C ALA A 194 -1.97 -4.63 0.26
N ASP A 195 -2.10 -3.50 -0.45
CA ASP A 195 -0.96 -2.74 -0.97
C ASP A 195 -0.04 -2.24 0.16
N VAL A 196 -0.62 -1.71 1.25
CA VAL A 196 0.13 -1.21 2.41
C VAL A 196 0.79 -2.35 3.19
N LEU A 197 0.07 -3.46 3.42
CA LEU A 197 0.63 -4.64 4.09
C LEU A 197 1.84 -5.19 3.31
N THR A 198 1.71 -5.32 1.99
CA THR A 198 2.79 -5.79 1.12
C THR A 198 3.98 -4.83 1.13
N THR A 199 3.71 -3.52 1.13
CA THR A 199 4.75 -2.49 1.26
C THR A 199 5.50 -2.58 2.59
N ALA A 200 4.79 -2.79 3.70
CA ALA A 200 5.41 -2.96 5.02
C ALA A 200 6.33 -4.19 5.06
N ASN A 201 5.86 -5.31 4.52
CA ASN A 201 6.64 -6.54 4.39
C ASN A 201 7.88 -6.35 3.49
N LEU A 202 7.76 -5.58 2.40
CA LEU A 202 8.89 -5.25 1.54
C LEU A 202 9.97 -4.46 2.32
N ILE A 203 9.56 -3.43 3.07
CA ILE A 203 10.50 -2.63 3.90
C ILE A 203 11.21 -3.54 4.91
N LEU A 204 10.46 -4.41 5.61
CA LEU A 204 11.04 -5.38 6.54
C LEU A 204 12.05 -6.32 5.87
N ASN A 205 11.73 -6.83 4.69
CA ASN A 205 12.61 -7.75 3.96
C ASN A 205 13.89 -7.08 3.46
N LEU A 206 13.80 -5.84 2.98
CA LEU A 206 14.95 -5.10 2.45
C LEU A 206 15.88 -4.58 3.55
N TYR A 207 15.34 -4.21 4.71
CA TYR A 207 16.09 -3.51 5.77
C TYR A 207 16.21 -4.27 7.10
N GLY A 208 15.52 -5.39 7.29
CA GLY A 208 15.46 -6.14 8.55
C GLY A 208 16.62 -7.09 8.85
N GLY A 209 17.82 -6.86 8.29
CA GLY A 209 18.95 -7.80 8.26
C GLY A 209 19.15 -8.74 9.48
N LYS A 210 19.30 -10.05 9.16
CA LYS A 210 19.78 -11.19 9.98
C LYS A 210 19.06 -11.61 11.27
N ASN A 211 18.15 -10.81 11.83
CA ASN A 211 17.32 -11.23 12.97
C ASN A 211 15.81 -11.27 12.66
N ALA A 212 15.40 -10.93 11.43
CA ALA A 212 14.01 -11.09 10.99
C ALA A 212 13.72 -12.56 10.62
N LYS A 213 13.67 -13.44 11.64
CA LYS A 213 12.77 -14.59 11.59
C LYS A 213 11.34 -14.06 11.74
N ILE A 214 10.83 -13.42 10.69
CA ILE A 214 9.43 -13.02 10.59
C ILE A 214 8.98 -13.43 9.19
N MET A 215 9.06 -14.72 8.89
CA MET A 215 8.51 -15.38 7.71
C MET A 215 8.88 -16.88 7.81
N ASP A 216 8.26 -17.56 8.78
CA ASP A 216 7.97 -18.99 8.69
C ASP A 216 6.44 -19.12 8.67
#